data_AF-A0A0N0T0Q8-F1
#
_entry.id   AF-A0A0N0T0Q8-F1
#
_cell.length_a   1.000
_cell.length_b   1.000
_cell.length_c   1.000
_cell.angle_alpha   90.00
_cell.angle_beta   90.00
_cell.angle_gamma   90.00
#
_symmetry.space_group_name_H-M   'P 1'
#
loop_
_entity.id
_entity.type
_entity.pdbx_description
1 polymer ?
#
loop_
_entity_poly.entity_id
_entity_poly.type
_entity_poly.pdbx_seq_one_letter_code
_entity_poly.pdbx_strand_id
1 'polypeptide(L)'
;MFAAVVAALAALAALLVAAPAQAATTSDVRGVASGKCLDVSGFSQTDGANVQIWDCHGGINQQWTATDSSQLTVYGNKCLDAR
;
A
#
# COMPACT_ATOMS: atom_id res chain seq x y z
N MET A 1 -0.84 37.05 30.24
CA MET A 1 -0.18 37.28 28.93
C MET A 1 0.86 36.20 28.55
N PHE A 2 1.32 35.33 29.47
CA PHE A 2 2.30 34.26 29.15
C PHE A 2 1.70 32.94 28.62
N ALA A 3 0.39 32.71 28.76
CA ALA A 3 -0.26 31.48 28.28
C ALA A 3 -0.38 31.40 26.75
N ALA A 4 -0.38 32.53 26.05
CA ALA A 4 -0.52 32.56 24.59
C ALA A 4 0.78 32.18 23.84
N VAL A 5 1.95 32.37 24.47
CA VAL A 5 3.25 32.10 23.84
C VAL A 5 3.56 30.60 23.82
N VAL A 6 3.12 29.84 24.82
CA VAL A 6 3.33 28.38 24.91
C VAL A 6 2.48 27.62 23.88
N ALA A 7 1.25 28.08 23.59
CA ALA A 7 0.38 27.47 22.59
C ALA A 7 0.89 27.65 21.15
N ALA A 8 1.50 28.80 20.84
CA ALA A 8 2.03 29.10 19.51
C ALA A 8 3.28 28.27 19.15
N LEU A 9 4.15 27.97 20.13
CA LEU A 9 5.36 27.15 19.94
C LEU A 9 5.03 25.66 19.71
N ALA A 10 4.00 25.13 20.35
CA ALA A 10 3.57 23.73 20.17
C ALA A 10 3.00 23.45 18.77
N ALA A 11 2.27 24.41 18.18
CA ALA A 11 1.71 24.28 16.83
C ALA A 11 2.78 24.34 15.72
N LEU A 12 3.86 25.10 15.92
CA LEU A 12 4.96 25.21 14.95
C LEU A 12 5.83 23.93 14.91
N ALA A 13 5.99 23.27 16.06
CA ALA A 13 6.72 22.00 16.17
C ALA A 13 6.00 20.83 15.46
N ALA A 14 4.66 20.82 15.42
CA ALA A 14 3.87 19.76 14.78
C ALA A 14 3.98 19.73 13.25
N LEU A 15 4.21 20.88 12.60
CA LEU A 15 4.42 20.97 11.15
C LEU A 15 5.81 20.49 10.71
N LEU A 16 6.78 20.41 11.63
CA LEU A 16 8.15 19.97 11.34
C LEU A 16 8.31 18.44 11.39
N VAL A 17 7.32 17.68 11.88
CA VAL A 17 7.40 16.22 12.11
C VAL A 17 6.36 15.43 11.29
N ALA A 18 5.41 16.10 10.62
CA ALA A 18 4.49 15.43 9.72
C ALA A 18 5.23 14.98 8.46
N ALA A 19 5.65 13.71 8.41
CA ALA A 19 6.05 13.09 7.16
C ALA A 19 4.90 13.25 6.15
N PRO A 20 5.17 13.59 4.87
CA PRO A 20 4.10 13.58 3.88
C PRO A 20 3.49 12.18 3.86
N ALA A 21 2.16 12.07 3.90
CA ALA A 21 1.51 10.79 3.60
C ALA A 21 1.90 10.42 2.17
N GLN A 22 2.49 9.24 1.95
CA GLN A 22 2.78 8.79 0.60
C GLN A 22 1.44 8.42 -0.03
N ALA A 23 1.08 9.06 -1.14
CA ALA A 23 -0.14 8.67 -1.84
C ALA A 23 -0.07 7.18 -2.19
N ALA A 24 -1.09 6.42 -1.76
CA ALA A 24 -1.18 5.00 -2.07
C ALA A 24 -1.07 4.81 -3.59
N THR A 25 -0.16 3.94 -4.01
CA THR A 25 0.16 3.75 -5.44
C THR A 25 -0.31 2.36 -5.87
N THR A 26 -1.14 2.32 -6.92
CA THR A 26 -1.60 1.07 -7.54
C THR A 26 -0.78 0.76 -8.79
N SER A 27 -0.15 -0.41 -8.82
CA SER A 27 0.59 -0.91 -9.98
C SER A 27 0.63 -2.43 -9.97
N ASP A 28 1.18 -3.02 -11.03
CA ASP A 28 1.60 -4.41 -10.95
C ASP A 28 2.86 -4.53 -10.08
N VAL A 29 3.04 -5.71 -9.49
CA VAL A 29 4.25 -6.08 -8.75
C VAL A 29 4.97 -7.14 -9.56
N ARG A 30 6.09 -6.76 -10.18
CA ARG A 30 6.87 -7.64 -11.06
C ARG A 30 8.08 -8.24 -10.34
N GLY A 31 8.23 -9.55 -10.45
CA GLY A 31 9.44 -10.24 -10.01
C GLY A 31 10.63 -9.89 -10.90
N VAL A 32 11.71 -9.38 -10.31
CA VAL A 32 12.91 -8.94 -11.05
C VAL A 32 13.53 -10.06 -11.90
N ALA A 33 13.57 -11.28 -11.37
CA ALA A 33 14.19 -12.41 -12.06
C ALA A 33 13.33 -12.98 -13.20
N SER A 34 12.00 -12.97 -13.04
CA SER A 34 11.08 -13.61 -13.98
C SER A 34 10.42 -12.63 -14.97
N GLY A 35 10.35 -11.34 -14.63
CA GLY A 35 9.53 -10.36 -15.33
C GLY A 35 8.02 -10.59 -15.22
N LYS A 36 7.58 -11.55 -14.40
CA LYS A 36 6.18 -11.95 -14.19
C LYS A 36 5.55 -11.22 -13.02
N CYS A 37 4.22 -11.18 -13.00
CA CYS A 37 3.44 -10.39 -12.05
C CYS A 37 2.93 -11.23 -10.88
N LEU A 38 2.81 -10.59 -9.71
CA LEU A 38 2.08 -11.10 -8.55
C LEU A 38 0.59 -11.13 -8.88
N ASP A 39 -0.05 -12.29 -8.79
CA ASP A 39 -1.37 -12.56 -9.36
C ASP A 39 -2.25 -13.33 -8.37
N VAL A 40 -3.49 -12.90 -8.16
CA VAL A 40 -4.47 -13.69 -7.42
C VAL A 40 -5.07 -14.76 -8.33
N SER A 41 -4.81 -16.02 -8.00
CA SER A 41 -5.17 -17.16 -8.84
C SER A 41 -6.67 -17.24 -9.09
N GLY A 42 -7.05 -17.33 -10.36
CA GLY A 42 -8.44 -17.45 -10.80
C GLY A 42 -9.34 -16.28 -10.42
N PHE A 43 -8.79 -15.08 -10.16
CA PHE A 43 -9.55 -13.89 -9.73
C PHE A 43 -10.33 -14.08 -8.42
N SER A 44 -9.96 -15.07 -7.60
CA SER A 44 -10.68 -15.36 -6.36
C SER A 44 -10.61 -14.18 -5.39
N GLN A 45 -11.76 -13.80 -4.82
CA GLN A 45 -11.85 -12.76 -3.77
C GLN A 45 -12.10 -13.37 -2.38
N THR A 46 -12.08 -14.70 -2.28
CA THR A 46 -12.21 -15.43 -1.02
C THR A 46 -10.93 -15.26 -0.19
N ASP A 47 -11.06 -15.08 1.11
CA ASP A 47 -9.89 -14.98 2.01
C ASP A 47 -9.08 -16.28 1.97
N GLY A 48 -7.75 -16.15 1.92
CA GLY A 48 -6.85 -17.28 1.71
C GLY A 48 -6.71 -17.74 0.25
N ALA A 49 -7.24 -16.97 -0.72
CA ALA A 49 -6.96 -17.20 -2.13
C ALA A 49 -5.44 -17.32 -2.38
N ASN A 50 -5.05 -18.28 -3.21
CA ASN A 50 -3.65 -18.45 -3.56
C ASN A 50 -3.15 -17.28 -4.40
N VAL A 51 -1.98 -16.77 -4.05
CA VAL A 51 -1.24 -15.79 -4.83
C VAL A 51 -0.09 -16.50 -5.54
N GLN A 52 0.05 -16.24 -6.83
CA GLN A 52 0.97 -16.91 -7.74
C GLN A 52 1.81 -15.90 -8.52
N ILE A 53 2.87 -16.40 -9.17
CA ILE A 53 3.65 -15.64 -10.15
C ILE A 53 3.15 -16.03 -11.54
N TRP A 54 2.52 -15.09 -12.25
CA TRP A 54 1.86 -15.34 -13.52
C TRP A 54 2.26 -14.32 -14.59
N ASP A 55 2.00 -14.63 -15.86
CA ASP A 55 2.24 -13.68 -16.94
C ASP A 55 1.47 -12.38 -16.72
N CYS A 56 2.18 -11.26 -16.89
CA CYS A 56 1.59 -9.94 -16.74
C CYS A 56 0.59 -9.68 -17.87
N HIS A 57 -0.68 -9.46 -17.52
CA HIS A 57 -1.75 -9.13 -18.45
C HIS A 57 -2.56 -7.90 -18.04
N GLY A 58 -2.17 -7.23 -16.95
CA GLY A 58 -2.79 -5.97 -16.49
C GLY A 58 -4.20 -6.14 -15.92
N GLY A 59 -4.63 -7.37 -15.65
CA GLY A 59 -5.92 -7.65 -15.03
C GLY A 59 -5.97 -7.16 -13.60
N ILE A 60 -7.18 -6.88 -13.10
CA ILE A 60 -7.39 -6.33 -11.74
C ILE A 60 -6.83 -7.22 -10.63
N ASN A 61 -6.70 -8.53 -10.88
CA ASN A 61 -6.10 -9.52 -9.97
C ASN A 61 -4.57 -9.43 -9.89
N GLN A 62 -3.95 -8.59 -10.72
CA GLN A 62 -2.51 -8.29 -10.73
C GLN A 62 -2.21 -6.84 -10.30
N GLN A 63 -3.23 -6.05 -9.97
CA GLN A 63 -3.08 -4.66 -9.56
C GLN A 63 -3.07 -4.56 -8.04
N TRP A 64 -1.91 -4.19 -7.51
CA TRP A 64 -1.67 -4.11 -6.08
C TRP A 64 -1.43 -2.67 -5.66
N THR A 65 -2.09 -2.27 -4.58
CA THR A 65 -1.93 -0.94 -3.99
C THR A 65 -1.02 -1.02 -2.79
N ALA A 66 0.13 -0.37 -2.87
CA ALA A 66 1.01 -0.13 -1.75
C ALA A 66 0.43 1.00 -0.88
N THR A 67 0.21 0.71 0.40
CA THR A 67 -0.38 1.65 1.36
C THR A 67 0.69 2.24 2.29
N ASP A 68 0.39 3.36 2.94
CA ASP A 68 1.23 3.97 3.98
C ASP A 68 1.51 3.03 5.18
N SER A 69 0.66 2.01 5.37
CA SER A 69 0.83 1.01 6.42
C SER A 69 1.75 -0.16 6.04
N SER A 70 2.51 -0.03 4.94
CA SER A 70 3.38 -1.08 4.39
C SER A 70 2.64 -2.38 4.01
N GLN A 71 1.37 -2.27 3.65
CA GLN A 71 0.58 -3.38 3.10
C GLN A 71 0.47 -3.28 1.59
N LEU A 72 0.46 -4.44 0.93
CA LEU A 72 -0.02 -4.59 -0.44
C LEU A 72 -1.47 -5.05 -0.40
N THR A 73 -2.35 -4.29 -1.04
CA THR A 73 -3.77 -4.60 -1.12
C THR A 73 -4.23 -4.84 -2.55
N VAL A 74 -5.19 -5.74 -2.74
CA VAL A 74 -5.81 -6.07 -4.03
C VAL A 74 -7.33 -5.96 -3.90
N TYR A 75 -8.01 -5.62 -4.99
CA TYR A 75 -9.46 -5.38 -5.04
C TYR A 75 -9.97 -4.29 -4.06
N GLY A 76 -9.06 -3.45 -3.54
CA GLY A 76 -9.37 -2.32 -2.65
C GLY A 76 -9.51 -2.65 -1.17
N ASN A 77 -9.75 -3.92 -0.79
CA ASN A 77 -9.98 -4.29 0.61
C ASN A 77 -9.35 -5.62 1.04
N LYS A 78 -8.62 -6.33 0.16
CA LYS A 78 -7.92 -7.57 0.50
C LYS A 78 -6.45 -7.30 0.67
N CYS A 79 -5.81 -7.96 1.64
CA CYS A 79 -4.39 -7.78 1.94
C CYS A 79 -3.60 -9.03 1.54
N LEU A 80 -2.37 -8.84 1.07
CA LEU A 80 -1.41 -9.93 0.89
C LEU A 80 -0.96 -10.44 2.28
N ASP A 81 -1.09 -11.75 2.51
CA ASP A 81 -0.55 -12.44 3.68
C ASP A 81 0.59 -13.37 3.22
N ALA A 82 1.74 -13.29 3.87
CA ALA A 82 2.89 -14.17 3.65
C ALA A 82 3.29 -14.74 5.01
N ARG A 83 3.22 -16.07 5.14
CA ARG A 83 3.49 -16.81 6.37
C ARG A 83 4.84 -17.51 6.32
#